data_AF-A0A420MSP4-F1
#
_entry.id   AF-A0A420MSP4-F1
#
_cell.length_a   1.000
_cell.length_b   1.000
_cell.length_c   1.000
_cell.angle_alpha   90.00
_cell.angle_beta   90.00
_cell.angle_gamma   90.00
#
_symmetry.space_group_name_H-M   'P 1'
#
loop_
_entity.id
_entity.type
_entity.pdbx_description
1 polymer ?
#
loop_
_entity_poly.entity_id
_entity_poly.type
_entity_poly.pdbx_seq_one_letter_code
_entity_poly.pdbx_strand_id
1 'polypeptide(L)'
;MLPSITASHCKRNPNVHTSDIRNTTYVNFVRSVTIPSGTTYRYVFAPPSDTTKPYLLFIHGFPETSYEWSHQITYFTEQGYGVIVPDLLGCGGTDTPRALTLYGFKNMAADVGQILDCEGVEKVIGVSHDLGSPLLSRFVINQPSRFTAVAFLGNGYFPPAARVDAAGVDFINEAALARFGYETVGFWSFNNEENAAKVFDQHLESFSTLSFTRNTSLWIDHLAPTGAIRQWLMQDKMATDIFVSRARMEQWKTIIRENGGMDGPLRWYKAMIAGVNNPTEEAHAQEGNNVYYFDLLSCYCGDARHLSSCGRQILIRWCWKRTLKRTISTIAGDPAVGGASSGLAVYNGDDMVVTRLAATVYWTELYLTRSTPACTATSDCQSGPCTAFRLSALSAILMPWYMQKVFGKRMIVNEDRHLTTNLLVCGWGVVFASDVLTVAETPTTVTRWLRQQIR
;
A
#
# COMPACT_ATOMS: atom_id res chain seq x y z
N MET A 1 -16.16 -21.82 -6.73
CA MET A 1 -16.75 -21.51 -5.41
C MET A 1 -16.34 -22.61 -4.46
N LEU A 2 -15.53 -22.31 -3.44
CA LEU A 2 -15.34 -23.22 -2.32
C LEU A 2 -16.67 -23.31 -1.54
N PRO A 3 -17.10 -24.49 -1.08
CA PRO A 3 -18.32 -24.62 -0.30
C PRO A 3 -18.23 -23.77 0.97
N SER A 4 -19.32 -23.09 1.33
CA SER A 4 -19.46 -22.35 2.58
C SER A 4 -19.17 -23.27 3.77
N ILE A 5 -18.01 -23.12 4.40
CA ILE A 5 -17.66 -23.89 5.59
C ILE A 5 -18.48 -23.32 6.75
N THR A 6 -19.34 -24.15 7.34
CA THR A 6 -20.06 -23.78 8.56
C THR A 6 -19.10 -23.72 9.74
N ALA A 7 -19.32 -22.77 10.67
CA ALA A 7 -18.49 -22.57 11.87
C ALA A 7 -18.26 -23.85 12.72
N SER A 8 -19.06 -24.90 12.51
CA SER A 8 -18.94 -26.22 13.15
C SER A 8 -17.61 -26.96 12.88
N HIS A 9 -16.84 -26.57 11.85
CA HIS A 9 -15.56 -27.21 11.53
C HIS A 9 -14.34 -26.51 12.16
N CYS A 10 -14.52 -25.34 12.77
CA CYS A 10 -13.46 -24.57 13.40
C CYS A 10 -13.23 -25.01 14.84
N LYS A 11 -12.01 -25.44 15.18
CA LYS A 11 -11.67 -25.86 16.55
C LYS A 11 -11.00 -24.71 17.30
N ARG A 12 -11.75 -24.02 18.16
CA ARG A 12 -11.21 -22.94 18.99
C ARG A 12 -10.35 -23.51 20.11
N ASN A 13 -9.17 -22.93 20.31
CA ASN A 13 -8.32 -23.26 21.44
C ASN A 13 -8.60 -22.27 22.60
N PRO A 14 -9.14 -22.72 23.74
CA PRO A 14 -9.47 -21.83 24.86
C PRO A 14 -8.21 -21.31 25.59
N ASN A 15 -7.06 -21.98 25.44
CA ASN A 15 -5.82 -21.63 26.12
C ASN A 15 -4.82 -21.07 25.11
N VAL A 16 -4.96 -19.78 24.81
CA VAL A 16 -4.05 -19.09 23.88
C VAL A 16 -2.76 -18.70 24.59
N HIS A 17 -1.63 -19.10 24.04
CA HIS A 17 -0.32 -18.65 24.53
C HIS A 17 -0.11 -17.17 24.23
N THR A 18 0.11 -16.37 25.28
CA THR A 18 0.18 -14.90 25.21
C THR A 18 1.33 -14.30 26.02
N SER A 19 2.26 -15.11 26.57
CA SER A 19 3.37 -14.61 27.39
C SER A 19 4.24 -13.59 26.65
N ASP A 20 4.38 -13.81 25.34
CA ASP A 20 5.16 -13.01 24.41
C ASP A 20 4.50 -11.66 24.14
N ILE A 21 3.18 -11.53 24.32
CA ILE A 21 2.41 -10.30 24.04
C ILE A 21 1.66 -9.77 25.27
N ARG A 22 1.99 -10.24 26.48
CA ARG A 22 1.29 -9.91 27.73
C ARG A 22 1.21 -8.41 28.05
N ASN A 23 2.19 -7.63 27.56
CA ASN A 23 2.28 -6.19 27.79
C ASN A 23 1.60 -5.36 26.68
N THR A 24 0.95 -6.00 25.72
CA THR A 24 0.28 -5.31 24.61
C THR A 24 -1.12 -4.87 25.03
N THR A 25 -1.60 -3.79 24.42
CA THR A 25 -2.96 -3.26 24.65
C THR A 25 -4.06 -4.20 24.16
N TYR A 26 -3.72 -5.13 23.26
CA TYR A 26 -4.68 -5.99 22.58
C TYR A 26 -4.70 -7.44 23.07
N VAL A 27 -3.89 -7.80 24.07
CA VAL A 27 -3.74 -9.20 24.55
C VAL A 27 -5.09 -9.88 24.86
N ASN A 28 -6.05 -9.11 25.38
CA ASN A 28 -7.38 -9.60 25.74
C ASN A 28 -8.30 -9.91 24.53
N PHE A 29 -7.92 -9.48 23.33
CA PHE A 29 -8.64 -9.75 22.09
C PHE A 29 -8.08 -10.96 21.32
N VAL A 30 -7.02 -11.59 21.83
CA VAL A 30 -6.32 -12.65 21.12
C VAL A 30 -7.11 -13.96 21.19
N ARG A 31 -7.23 -14.62 20.04
CA ARG A 31 -7.86 -15.92 19.86
C ARG A 31 -6.92 -16.88 19.16
N SER A 32 -7.22 -18.17 19.28
CA SER A 32 -6.57 -19.22 18.52
C SER A 32 -7.60 -20.19 17.97
N VAL A 33 -7.45 -20.55 16.69
CA VAL A 33 -8.34 -21.49 16.02
C VAL A 33 -7.54 -22.40 15.11
N THR A 34 -7.81 -23.70 15.18
CA THR A 34 -7.44 -24.64 14.12
C THR A 34 -8.51 -24.56 13.05
N ILE A 35 -8.13 -24.01 11.89
CA ILE A 35 -9.02 -23.89 10.73
C ILE A 35 -9.18 -25.26 10.05
N PRO A 36 -10.22 -25.46 9.21
CA PRO A 36 -10.47 -26.71 8.52
C PRO A 36 -9.29 -27.27 7.71
N SER A 37 -8.41 -26.42 7.16
CA SER A 37 -7.18 -26.86 6.48
C SER A 37 -6.16 -27.53 7.42
N GLY A 38 -6.38 -27.49 8.74
CA GLY A 38 -5.59 -28.17 9.77
C GLY A 38 -4.57 -27.28 10.47
N THR A 39 -4.34 -26.07 9.96
CA THR A 39 -3.40 -25.10 10.55
C THR A 39 -4.04 -24.38 11.74
N THR A 40 -3.27 -24.18 12.81
CA THR A 40 -3.67 -23.38 13.96
C THR A 40 -3.13 -21.96 13.81
N TYR A 41 -4.04 -20.98 13.78
CA TYR A 41 -3.71 -19.57 13.72
C TYR A 41 -3.96 -18.89 15.06
N ARG A 42 -3.04 -18.00 15.46
CA ARG A 42 -3.28 -16.98 16.48
C ARG A 42 -3.63 -15.66 15.79
N TYR A 43 -4.63 -14.97 16.30
CA TYR A 43 -5.10 -13.72 15.71
C TYR A 43 -5.79 -12.86 16.75
N VAL A 44 -5.80 -11.56 16.52
CA VAL A 44 -6.61 -10.60 17.26
C VAL A 44 -8.02 -10.59 16.66
N PHE A 45 -9.04 -10.68 17.50
CA PHE A 45 -10.42 -10.50 17.10
C PHE A 45 -11.19 -9.64 18.11
N ALA A 46 -11.68 -8.51 17.63
CA ALA A 46 -12.60 -7.65 18.35
C ALA A 46 -13.84 -7.41 17.46
N PRO A 47 -15.06 -7.80 17.89
CA PRO A 47 -16.26 -7.44 17.16
C PRO A 47 -16.51 -5.92 17.24
N PRO A 48 -17.20 -5.30 16.26
CA PRO A 48 -17.54 -3.89 16.31
C PRO A 48 -18.44 -3.62 17.53
N SER A 49 -18.08 -2.62 18.32
CA SER A 49 -18.95 -2.13 19.39
C SER A 49 -20.05 -1.19 18.85
N ASP A 50 -19.83 -0.58 17.69
CA ASP A 50 -20.83 0.11 16.88
C ASP A 50 -21.18 -0.78 15.67
N THR A 51 -22.37 -1.38 15.68
CA THR A 51 -22.82 -2.32 14.64
C THR A 51 -22.98 -1.69 13.25
N THR A 52 -22.92 -0.35 13.14
CA THR A 52 -22.89 0.36 11.86
C THR A 52 -21.50 0.42 11.23
N LYS A 53 -20.45 0.07 11.98
CA LYS A 53 -19.04 0.08 11.52
C LYS A 53 -18.62 -1.26 10.91
N PRO A 54 -17.77 -1.24 9.87
CA PRO A 54 -17.27 -2.45 9.24
C PRO A 54 -16.18 -3.11 10.09
N TYR A 55 -15.87 -4.37 9.72
CA TYR A 55 -14.66 -5.04 10.15
C TYR A 55 -13.44 -4.57 9.33
N LEU A 56 -12.31 -4.38 10.00
CA LEU A 56 -11.00 -4.10 9.40
C LEU A 56 -10.13 -5.34 9.54
N LEU A 57 -9.61 -5.85 8.42
CA LEU A 57 -8.66 -6.96 8.38
C LEU A 57 -7.26 -6.40 8.13
N PHE A 58 -6.35 -6.54 9.08
CA PHE A 58 -4.96 -6.08 8.94
C PHE A 58 -4.02 -7.24 8.66
N ILE A 59 -3.24 -7.14 7.58
CA ILE A 59 -2.31 -8.17 7.10
C ILE A 59 -0.88 -7.62 7.17
N HIS A 60 -0.07 -8.17 8.07
CA HIS A 60 1.34 -7.80 8.24
C HIS A 60 2.24 -8.42 7.16
N GLY A 61 3.50 -7.99 7.12
CA GLY A 61 4.56 -8.55 6.27
C GLY A 61 5.68 -9.17 7.10
N PHE A 62 6.92 -9.01 6.64
CA PHE A 62 8.07 -9.69 7.21
C PHE A 62 8.98 -8.75 8.01
N PRO A 63 9.56 -9.21 9.14
CA PRO A 63 9.25 -10.41 9.91
C PRO A 63 8.36 -10.01 11.10
N GLU A 64 7.13 -9.65 10.77
CA GLU A 64 6.21 -9.02 11.71
C GLU A 64 5.13 -9.98 12.20
N THR A 65 4.28 -9.49 13.10
CA THR A 65 3.12 -10.19 13.64
C THR A 65 1.97 -9.19 13.81
N SER A 66 0.86 -9.61 14.42
CA SER A 66 -0.20 -8.71 14.86
C SER A 66 0.29 -7.53 15.72
N TYR A 67 1.47 -7.63 16.33
CA TYR A 67 2.07 -6.57 17.14
C TYR A 67 2.31 -5.29 16.36
N GLU A 68 2.62 -5.37 15.06
CA GLU A 68 2.88 -4.15 14.29
C GLU A 68 1.64 -3.26 14.22
N TRP A 69 0.47 -3.87 14.17
CA TRP A 69 -0.82 -3.20 14.14
C TRP A 69 -1.34 -2.78 15.53
N SER A 70 -0.57 -2.93 16.61
CA SER A 70 -1.00 -2.61 17.98
C SER A 70 -1.66 -1.23 18.12
N HIS A 71 -1.10 -0.20 17.48
CA HIS A 71 -1.67 1.14 17.50
C HIS A 71 -3.01 1.23 16.75
N GLN A 72 -3.11 0.57 15.60
CA GLN A 72 -4.33 0.51 14.79
C GLN A 72 -5.42 -0.30 15.49
N ILE A 73 -5.07 -1.42 16.11
CA ILE A 73 -5.99 -2.24 16.91
C ILE A 73 -6.59 -1.38 18.01
N THR A 74 -5.76 -0.70 18.82
CA THR A 74 -6.25 0.17 19.90
C THR A 74 -7.15 1.28 19.36
N TYR A 75 -6.68 2.03 18.35
CA TYR A 75 -7.45 3.15 17.81
C TYR A 75 -8.81 2.71 17.24
N PHE A 76 -8.84 1.70 16.37
CA PHE A 76 -10.07 1.34 15.68
C PHE A 76 -11.09 0.63 16.58
N THR A 77 -10.64 -0.15 17.55
CA THR A 77 -11.55 -0.72 18.55
C THR A 77 -12.19 0.37 19.43
N GLU A 78 -11.43 1.39 19.85
CA GLU A 78 -11.96 2.56 20.56
C GLU A 78 -12.95 3.38 19.71
N GLN A 79 -12.76 3.42 18.39
CA GLN A 79 -13.69 4.06 17.45
C GLN A 79 -14.90 3.19 17.07
N GLY A 80 -15.01 1.99 17.66
CA GLY A 80 -16.14 1.07 17.50
C GLY A 80 -16.11 0.17 16.26
N TYR A 81 -14.98 0.12 15.54
CA TYR A 81 -14.81 -0.79 14.42
C TYR A 81 -14.54 -2.22 14.89
N GLY A 82 -14.95 -3.19 14.07
CA GLY A 82 -14.49 -4.57 14.22
C GLY A 82 -13.06 -4.69 13.71
N VAL A 83 -12.23 -5.51 14.35
CA VAL A 83 -10.83 -5.70 13.97
C VAL A 83 -10.48 -7.19 13.96
N ILE A 84 -9.87 -7.63 12.86
CA ILE A 84 -9.24 -8.95 12.74
C ILE A 84 -7.78 -8.75 12.32
N VAL A 85 -6.83 -9.29 13.10
CA VAL A 85 -5.39 -9.21 12.79
C VAL A 85 -4.72 -10.56 13.02
N PRO A 86 -4.56 -11.40 11.98
CA PRO A 86 -3.84 -12.65 12.11
C PRO A 86 -2.33 -12.44 12.30
N ASP A 87 -1.74 -13.26 13.17
CA ASP A 87 -0.34 -13.65 13.00
C ASP A 87 -0.32 -14.65 11.83
N LEU A 88 0.34 -14.30 10.72
CA LEU A 88 0.32 -15.11 9.50
C LEU A 88 1.21 -16.36 9.64
N LEU A 89 1.08 -17.30 8.69
CA LEU A 89 1.77 -18.59 8.73
C LEU A 89 3.29 -18.43 9.00
N GLY A 90 3.80 -19.17 9.98
CA GLY A 90 5.19 -19.08 10.41
C GLY A 90 5.55 -17.88 11.29
N CYS A 91 4.59 -17.05 11.69
CA CYS A 91 4.82 -15.85 12.49
C CYS A 91 4.03 -15.89 13.80
N GLY A 92 4.58 -15.30 14.86
CA GLY A 92 3.90 -15.21 16.16
C GLY A 92 3.44 -16.58 16.68
N GLY A 93 2.24 -16.64 17.27
CA GLY A 93 1.70 -17.87 17.85
C GLY A 93 0.96 -18.76 16.85
N THR A 94 1.15 -18.53 15.55
CA THR A 94 0.58 -19.36 14.46
C THR A 94 1.55 -20.48 14.12
N ASP A 95 1.00 -21.61 13.66
CA ASP A 95 1.79 -22.77 13.26
C ASP A 95 2.87 -22.43 12.22
N THR A 96 4.00 -23.14 12.35
CA THR A 96 5.19 -22.96 11.52
C THR A 96 5.49 -24.27 10.77
N PRO A 97 4.68 -24.68 9.77
CA PRO A 97 4.85 -25.94 9.07
C PRO A 97 6.08 -25.91 8.15
N ARG A 98 6.79 -27.04 8.01
CA ARG A 98 8.02 -27.12 7.18
C ARG A 98 7.76 -27.10 5.67
N ALA A 99 6.58 -27.51 5.23
CA ALA A 99 6.26 -27.61 3.81
C ALA A 99 6.08 -26.21 3.19
N LEU A 100 7.02 -25.80 2.32
CA LEU A 100 6.99 -24.49 1.66
C LEU A 100 5.75 -24.27 0.78
N THR A 101 5.16 -25.35 0.26
CA THR A 101 3.92 -25.30 -0.53
C THR A 101 2.74 -24.67 0.21
N LEU A 102 2.75 -24.69 1.55
CA LEU A 102 1.72 -24.04 2.37
C LEU A 102 1.86 -22.50 2.43
N TYR A 103 3.06 -21.97 2.19
CA TYR A 103 3.36 -20.53 2.21
C TYR A 103 3.07 -19.83 0.87
N GLY A 104 2.34 -20.49 -0.04
CA GLY A 104 1.84 -19.85 -1.24
C GLY A 104 0.76 -18.81 -0.91
N PHE A 105 0.78 -17.64 -1.54
CA PHE A 105 -0.14 -16.53 -1.24
C PHE A 105 -1.61 -16.91 -1.40
N LYS A 106 -1.95 -17.76 -2.37
CA LYS A 106 -3.31 -18.30 -2.53
C LYS A 106 -3.74 -19.17 -1.35
N ASN A 107 -2.84 -20.01 -0.84
CA ASN A 107 -3.14 -20.90 0.28
C ASN A 107 -3.31 -20.09 1.57
N MET A 108 -2.37 -19.18 1.86
CA MET A 108 -2.49 -18.30 3.02
C MET A 108 -3.71 -17.38 2.94
N ALA A 109 -4.05 -16.87 1.75
CA ALA A 109 -5.29 -16.12 1.55
C ALA A 109 -6.55 -16.97 1.84
N ALA A 110 -6.56 -18.24 1.42
CA ALA A 110 -7.66 -19.15 1.73
C ALA A 110 -7.75 -19.45 3.23
N ASP A 111 -6.61 -19.57 3.92
CA ASP A 111 -6.56 -19.72 5.38
C ASP A 111 -7.13 -18.50 6.09
N VAL A 112 -6.74 -17.28 5.69
CA VAL A 112 -7.33 -16.04 6.27
C VAL A 112 -8.83 -15.98 6.00
N GLY A 113 -9.29 -16.40 4.82
CA GLY A 113 -10.73 -16.56 4.53
C GLY A 113 -11.43 -17.51 5.49
N GLN A 114 -10.81 -18.64 5.82
CA GLN A 114 -11.35 -19.58 6.81
C GLN A 114 -11.39 -18.99 8.22
N ILE A 115 -10.42 -18.15 8.61
CA ILE A 115 -10.49 -17.42 9.88
C ILE A 115 -11.73 -16.51 9.92
N LEU A 116 -12.02 -15.79 8.82
CA LEU A 116 -13.24 -14.97 8.72
C LEU A 116 -14.51 -15.83 8.83
N ASP A 117 -14.55 -16.97 8.14
CA ASP A 117 -15.69 -17.89 8.20
C ASP A 117 -15.90 -18.45 9.64
N CYS A 118 -14.81 -18.78 10.36
CA CYS A 118 -14.85 -19.23 11.76
C CYS A 118 -15.41 -18.18 12.73
N GLU A 119 -15.34 -16.91 12.37
CA GLU A 119 -15.87 -15.80 13.15
C GLU A 119 -17.21 -15.28 12.60
N GLY A 120 -17.74 -15.88 11.53
CA GLY A 120 -18.98 -15.45 10.90
C GLY A 120 -18.88 -14.06 10.25
N VAL A 121 -17.68 -13.64 9.83
CA VAL A 121 -17.45 -12.34 9.21
C VAL A 121 -17.52 -12.48 7.70
N GLU A 122 -18.59 -11.95 7.09
CA GLU A 122 -18.80 -12.06 5.65
C GLU A 122 -17.95 -11.06 4.83
N LYS A 123 -17.81 -9.82 5.33
CA LYS A 123 -17.16 -8.72 4.61
C LYS A 123 -16.25 -7.90 5.51
N VAL A 124 -15.13 -7.45 4.96
CA VAL A 124 -14.12 -6.63 5.63
C VAL A 124 -13.61 -5.50 4.73
N ILE A 125 -12.97 -4.50 5.34
CA ILE A 125 -12.01 -3.63 4.65
C ILE A 125 -10.62 -4.23 4.88
N GLY A 126 -9.92 -4.59 3.80
CA GLY A 126 -8.58 -5.17 3.88
C GLY A 126 -7.51 -4.08 3.96
N VAL A 127 -6.57 -4.21 4.88
CA VAL A 127 -5.42 -3.30 5.01
C VAL A 127 -4.16 -4.15 5.07
N SER A 128 -3.18 -3.86 4.22
CA SER A 128 -1.91 -4.60 4.23
C SER A 128 -0.70 -3.68 4.16
N HIS A 129 0.47 -4.22 4.52
CA HIS A 129 1.76 -3.60 4.21
C HIS A 129 2.80 -4.70 3.86
N ASP A 130 3.94 -4.29 3.30
CA ASP A 130 5.07 -5.18 3.00
C ASP A 130 4.65 -6.48 2.24
N LEU A 131 5.12 -7.67 2.61
CA LEU A 131 4.74 -8.98 2.04
C LEU A 131 3.28 -9.35 2.31
N GLY A 132 2.59 -8.64 3.22
CA GLY A 132 1.14 -8.73 3.35
C GLY A 132 0.41 -8.21 2.12
N SER A 133 1.03 -7.32 1.34
CA SER A 133 0.45 -6.72 0.13
C SER A 133 0.26 -7.72 -1.01
N PRO A 134 1.26 -8.54 -1.39
CA PRO A 134 1.01 -9.60 -2.35
C PRO A 134 -0.01 -10.63 -1.84
N LEU A 135 -0.04 -10.97 -0.54
CA LEU A 135 -1.07 -11.86 0.01
C LEU A 135 -2.48 -11.25 -0.14
N LEU A 136 -2.69 -10.01 0.32
CA LEU A 136 -4.00 -9.34 0.21
C LEU A 136 -4.43 -9.23 -1.25
N SER A 137 -3.51 -8.93 -2.16
CA SER A 137 -3.79 -8.88 -3.60
C SER A 137 -4.38 -10.21 -4.11
N ARG A 138 -3.83 -11.36 -3.69
CA ARG A 138 -4.33 -12.68 -4.10
C ARG A 138 -5.63 -13.03 -3.40
N PHE A 139 -5.80 -12.64 -2.14
CA PHE A 139 -7.05 -12.86 -1.44
C PHE A 139 -8.21 -12.16 -2.14
N VAL A 140 -7.98 -10.90 -2.52
CA VAL A 140 -8.96 -10.07 -3.20
C VAL A 140 -9.29 -10.59 -4.60
N ILE A 141 -8.31 -11.09 -5.35
CA ILE A 141 -8.53 -11.71 -6.67
C ILE A 141 -9.38 -12.98 -6.54
N ASN A 142 -9.07 -13.83 -5.56
CA ASN A 142 -9.70 -15.14 -5.40
C ASN A 142 -11.07 -15.07 -4.72
N GLN A 143 -11.30 -14.06 -3.86
CA GLN A 143 -12.50 -13.91 -3.05
C GLN A 143 -12.95 -12.42 -2.98
N PRO A 144 -13.25 -11.77 -4.12
CA PRO A 144 -13.54 -10.33 -4.16
C PRO A 144 -14.78 -9.94 -3.35
N SER A 145 -15.76 -10.85 -3.23
CA SER A 145 -17.00 -10.61 -2.46
C SER A 145 -16.77 -10.41 -0.95
N ARG A 146 -15.60 -10.77 -0.42
CA ARG A 146 -15.20 -10.57 0.97
C ARG A 146 -14.80 -9.13 1.28
N PHE A 147 -14.59 -8.28 0.27
CA PHE A 147 -14.04 -6.95 0.48
C PHE A 147 -15.02 -5.84 0.07
N THR A 148 -15.22 -4.86 0.95
CA THR A 148 -15.91 -3.61 0.62
C THR A 148 -14.92 -2.53 0.17
N ALA A 149 -13.70 -2.57 0.68
CA ALA A 149 -12.58 -1.72 0.27
C ALA A 149 -11.25 -2.39 0.63
N VAL A 150 -10.16 -1.90 0.04
CA VAL A 150 -8.80 -2.32 0.38
C VAL A 150 -7.85 -1.13 0.44
N ALA A 151 -6.84 -1.21 1.31
CA ALA A 151 -5.78 -0.23 1.45
C ALA A 151 -4.42 -0.92 1.53
N PHE A 152 -3.43 -0.35 0.84
CA PHE A 152 -2.08 -0.89 0.74
C PHE A 152 -1.09 0.17 1.27
N LEU A 153 -0.29 -0.18 2.27
CA LEU A 153 0.68 0.70 2.93
C LEU A 153 2.11 0.26 2.63
N GLY A 154 2.98 1.21 2.26
CA GLY A 154 4.38 0.92 1.93
C GLY A 154 4.58 0.28 0.55
N ASN A 155 3.90 -0.83 0.29
CA ASN A 155 3.84 -1.48 -1.02
C ASN A 155 2.42 -1.40 -1.59
N GLY A 156 2.27 -1.32 -2.91
CA GLY A 156 0.97 -1.26 -3.58
C GLY A 156 0.35 -2.63 -3.86
N TYR A 157 -0.76 -2.62 -4.60
CA TYR A 157 -1.35 -3.84 -5.17
C TYR A 157 -0.35 -4.55 -6.09
N PHE A 158 -0.26 -5.87 -5.95
CA PHE A 158 0.58 -6.72 -6.81
C PHE A 158 -0.29 -7.42 -7.84
N PRO A 159 -0.22 -7.05 -9.12
CA PRO A 159 -0.93 -7.76 -10.16
C PRO A 159 -0.41 -9.20 -10.31
N PRO A 160 -1.24 -10.12 -10.83
CA PRO A 160 -0.77 -11.44 -11.23
C PRO A 160 0.39 -11.38 -12.22
N ALA A 161 1.16 -12.46 -12.30
CA ALA A 161 2.34 -12.63 -13.19
C ALA A 161 3.61 -11.86 -12.77
N ALA A 162 3.60 -11.18 -11.63
CA ALA A 162 4.84 -10.72 -11.01
C ALA A 162 5.66 -11.95 -10.56
N ARG A 163 6.61 -12.40 -11.40
CA ARG A 163 7.52 -13.50 -11.02
C ARG A 163 8.47 -12.99 -9.94
N VAL A 164 8.39 -13.63 -8.78
CA VAL A 164 9.21 -13.36 -7.59
C VAL A 164 10.02 -14.60 -7.20
N ASP A 165 10.24 -15.50 -8.16
CA ASP A 165 11.19 -16.61 -8.06
C ASP A 165 12.63 -16.12 -8.19
N ALA A 166 13.61 -17.02 -8.10
CA ALA A 166 15.03 -16.67 -8.20
C ALA A 166 15.35 -15.81 -9.42
N ALA A 167 14.86 -16.19 -10.61
CA ALA A 167 15.09 -15.43 -11.84
C ALA A 167 14.40 -14.06 -11.81
N GLY A 168 13.21 -13.96 -11.21
CA GLY A 168 12.54 -12.69 -10.99
C GLY A 168 13.33 -11.75 -10.06
N VAL A 169 13.92 -12.27 -8.99
CA VAL A 169 14.77 -11.50 -8.07
C VAL A 169 16.01 -10.95 -8.79
N ASP A 170 16.68 -11.79 -9.58
CA ASP A 170 17.83 -11.37 -10.38
C ASP A 170 17.44 -10.25 -11.36
N PHE A 171 16.34 -10.43 -12.08
CA PHE A 171 15.82 -9.42 -12.99
C PHE A 171 15.49 -8.08 -12.30
N ILE A 172 14.86 -8.12 -11.11
CA ILE A 172 14.55 -6.90 -10.34
C ILE A 172 15.83 -6.17 -9.96
N ASN A 173 16.85 -6.90 -9.49
CA ASN A 173 18.12 -6.32 -9.08
C ASN A 173 18.92 -5.75 -10.27
N GLU A 174 18.96 -6.44 -11.40
CA GLU A 174 19.59 -5.93 -12.63
C GLU A 174 18.91 -4.64 -13.12
N ALA A 175 17.57 -4.63 -13.14
CA ALA A 175 16.80 -3.45 -13.53
C ALA A 175 17.00 -2.28 -12.55
N ALA A 176 17.05 -2.56 -11.25
CA ALA A 176 17.32 -1.57 -10.22
C ALA A 176 18.74 -0.99 -10.33
N LEU A 177 19.74 -1.84 -10.54
CA LEU A 177 21.13 -1.42 -10.72
C LEU A 177 21.27 -0.50 -11.93
N ALA A 178 20.65 -0.84 -13.06
CA ALA A 178 20.65 -0.01 -14.27
C ALA A 178 19.92 1.34 -14.09
N ARG A 179 18.88 1.38 -13.24
CA ARG A 179 18.01 2.55 -13.03
C ARG A 179 18.52 3.49 -11.95
N PHE A 180 19.00 2.93 -10.84
CA PHE A 180 19.27 3.63 -9.59
C PHE A 180 20.76 3.56 -9.17
N GLY A 181 21.55 2.68 -9.80
CA GLY A 181 22.96 2.49 -9.46
C GLY A 181 23.21 1.53 -8.29
N TYR A 182 22.18 0.87 -7.77
CA TYR A 182 22.27 -0.15 -6.73
C TYR A 182 21.11 -1.15 -6.84
N GLU A 183 21.30 -2.36 -6.30
CA GLU A 183 20.26 -3.39 -6.21
C GLU A 183 19.23 -3.05 -5.13
N THR A 184 17.97 -3.44 -5.29
CA THR A 184 16.90 -3.09 -4.33
C THR A 184 16.42 -4.24 -3.44
N VAL A 185 16.63 -5.49 -3.87
CA VAL A 185 16.09 -6.69 -3.21
C VAL A 185 17.15 -7.79 -3.03
N GLY A 186 18.44 -7.48 -3.11
CA GLY A 186 19.54 -8.44 -2.93
C GLY A 186 19.55 -9.16 -1.58
N PHE A 187 18.96 -8.58 -0.53
CA PHE A 187 18.76 -9.29 0.75
C PHE A 187 17.84 -10.51 0.63
N TRP A 188 16.98 -10.61 -0.39
CA TRP A 188 16.10 -11.76 -0.60
C TRP A 188 16.91 -13.04 -0.81
N SER A 189 18.05 -12.95 -1.51
CA SER A 189 18.96 -14.06 -1.71
C SER A 189 19.51 -14.60 -0.39
N PHE A 190 19.91 -13.70 0.53
CA PHE A 190 20.34 -14.10 1.87
C PHE A 190 19.19 -14.71 2.67
N ASN A 191 17.98 -14.14 2.61
CA ASN A 191 16.81 -14.68 3.31
C ASN A 191 16.43 -16.10 2.86
N ASN A 192 16.77 -16.48 1.63
CA ASN A 192 16.55 -17.82 1.10
C ASN A 192 17.50 -18.88 1.67
N GLU A 193 18.66 -18.47 2.20
CA GLU A 193 19.71 -19.41 2.58
C GLU A 193 19.29 -20.29 3.78
N GLU A 194 19.82 -21.51 3.84
CA GLU A 194 19.50 -22.46 4.91
C GLU A 194 19.93 -21.93 6.28
N ASN A 195 21.08 -21.27 6.37
CA ASN A 195 21.63 -20.74 7.61
C ASN A 195 21.11 -19.34 7.99
N ALA A 196 20.29 -18.71 7.16
CA ALA A 196 19.87 -17.32 7.34
C ALA A 196 19.19 -17.09 8.69
N ALA A 197 18.23 -17.95 9.06
CA ALA A 197 17.51 -17.88 10.33
C ALA A 197 18.45 -17.83 11.53
N LYS A 198 19.42 -18.75 11.56
CA LYS A 198 20.43 -18.82 12.63
C LYS A 198 21.26 -17.53 12.72
N VAL A 199 21.65 -16.96 11.58
CA VAL A 199 22.43 -15.72 11.54
C VAL A 199 21.58 -14.55 12.05
N PHE A 200 20.33 -14.42 11.62
CA PHE A 200 19.42 -13.39 12.14
C PHE A 200 19.19 -13.54 13.65
N ASP A 201 18.94 -14.75 14.13
CA ASP A 201 18.67 -15.01 15.55
C ASP A 201 19.89 -14.67 16.42
N GLN A 202 21.11 -14.93 15.94
CA GLN A 202 22.36 -14.57 16.61
C GLN A 202 22.62 -13.05 16.61
N HIS A 203 22.17 -12.34 15.57
CA HIS A 203 22.43 -10.93 15.35
C HIS A 203 21.15 -10.07 15.34
N LEU A 204 20.16 -10.45 16.15
CA LEU A 204 18.82 -9.84 16.11
C LEU A 204 18.85 -8.35 16.48
N GLU A 205 19.80 -7.92 17.32
CA GLU A 205 20.03 -6.50 17.61
C GLU A 205 20.52 -5.75 16.36
N SER A 206 21.52 -6.30 15.69
CA SER A 206 22.09 -5.74 14.46
C SER A 206 21.02 -5.61 13.37
N PHE A 207 20.20 -6.65 13.22
CA PHE A 207 19.09 -6.64 12.28
C PHE A 207 18.04 -5.61 12.66
N SER A 208 17.55 -5.61 13.90
CA SER A 208 16.48 -4.70 14.33
C SER A 208 16.88 -3.22 14.22
N THR A 209 18.13 -2.87 14.57
CA THR A 209 18.59 -1.49 14.41
C THR A 209 18.67 -1.08 12.94
N LEU A 210 19.11 -1.97 12.03
CA LEU A 210 19.10 -1.71 10.59
C LEU A 210 17.67 -1.57 10.05
N SER A 211 16.74 -2.42 10.47
CA SER A 211 15.35 -2.41 10.00
C SER A 211 14.55 -1.19 10.48
N PHE A 212 14.88 -0.64 11.66
CA PHE A 212 14.14 0.48 12.24
C PHE A 212 14.91 1.81 12.23
N THR A 213 15.93 1.95 11.37
CA THR A 213 16.67 3.20 11.25
C THR A 213 15.93 4.27 10.43
N ARG A 214 16.09 5.54 10.79
CA ARG A 214 15.68 6.68 9.95
C ARG A 214 16.67 6.97 8.82
N ASN A 215 17.89 6.46 8.90
CA ASN A 215 18.91 6.69 7.89
C ASN A 215 18.73 5.70 6.72
N THR A 216 17.92 6.09 5.74
CA THR A 216 17.62 5.25 4.57
C THR A 216 18.85 4.93 3.70
N SER A 217 19.94 5.69 3.78
CA SER A 217 21.18 5.36 3.07
C SER A 217 21.80 4.05 3.58
N LEU A 218 21.61 3.71 4.86
CA LEU A 218 22.08 2.40 5.36
C LEU A 218 21.39 1.23 4.65
N TRP A 219 20.16 1.40 4.16
CA TRP A 219 19.51 0.35 3.39
C TRP A 219 20.14 0.21 2.01
N ILE A 220 20.44 1.34 1.36
CA ILE A 220 21.12 1.36 0.05
C ILE A 220 22.48 0.66 0.14
N ASP A 221 23.22 0.87 1.24
CA ASP A 221 24.59 0.38 1.38
C ASP A 221 24.67 -1.02 2.02
N HIS A 222 23.72 -1.38 2.89
CA HIS A 222 23.86 -2.52 3.81
C HIS A 222 22.66 -3.47 3.86
N LEU A 223 21.54 -3.15 3.21
CA LEU A 223 20.39 -4.05 3.11
C LEU A 223 20.17 -4.51 1.68
N ALA A 224 19.97 -3.55 0.79
CA ALA A 224 19.50 -3.76 -0.56
C ALA A 224 20.48 -4.55 -1.46
N PRO A 225 21.82 -4.35 -1.37
CA PRO A 225 22.76 -5.11 -2.20
C PRO A 225 22.92 -6.57 -1.75
N THR A 226 23.08 -7.46 -2.72
CA THR A 226 23.26 -8.90 -2.50
C THR A 226 24.45 -9.15 -1.58
N GLY A 227 24.19 -9.87 -0.49
CA GLY A 227 25.20 -10.20 0.53
C GLY A 227 25.52 -9.08 1.53
N ALA A 228 25.05 -7.84 1.33
CA ALA A 228 25.39 -6.72 2.21
C ALA A 228 24.80 -6.88 3.61
N ILE A 229 23.55 -7.34 3.72
CA ILE A 229 22.92 -7.61 5.03
C ILE A 229 23.68 -8.68 5.80
N ARG A 230 24.14 -9.75 5.13
CA ARG A 230 24.96 -10.79 5.77
C ARG A 230 26.23 -10.17 6.36
N GLN A 231 26.91 -9.32 5.61
CA GLN A 231 28.12 -8.65 6.10
C GLN A 231 27.83 -7.74 7.30
N TRP A 232 26.74 -6.97 7.24
CA TRP A 232 26.30 -6.11 8.34
C TRP A 232 26.07 -6.92 9.64
N LEU A 233 25.30 -8.01 9.54
CA LEU A 233 24.99 -8.88 10.67
C LEU A 233 26.24 -9.56 11.23
N MET A 234 27.08 -10.16 10.37
CA MET A 234 28.29 -10.86 10.80
C MET A 234 29.33 -9.93 11.45
N GLN A 235 29.27 -8.62 11.17
CA GLN A 235 30.08 -7.58 11.82
C GLN A 235 29.42 -7.00 13.07
N ASP A 236 28.21 -7.44 13.40
CA ASP A 236 27.37 -6.97 14.50
C ASP A 236 27.24 -5.44 14.53
N LYS A 237 27.09 -4.83 13.35
CA LYS A 237 26.94 -3.38 13.22
C LYS A 237 25.57 -2.93 13.73
N MET A 238 25.53 -1.72 14.30
CA MET A 238 24.32 -1.12 14.86
C MET A 238 24.06 0.24 14.20
N ALA A 239 22.80 0.49 13.83
CA ALA A 239 22.38 1.83 13.46
C ALA A 239 22.03 2.64 14.71
N THR A 240 22.25 3.97 14.67
CA THR A 240 22.12 4.85 15.85
C THR A 240 20.84 5.70 15.87
N ASP A 241 20.32 6.10 14.72
CA ASP A 241 19.07 6.87 14.61
C ASP A 241 17.87 5.94 14.36
N ILE A 242 17.28 5.44 15.45
CA ILE A 242 16.17 4.47 15.43
C ILE A 242 14.83 5.17 15.65
N PHE A 243 13.82 4.84 14.83
CA PHE A 243 12.51 5.51 14.92
C PHE A 243 11.51 4.89 15.88
N VAL A 244 11.71 3.63 16.25
CA VAL A 244 10.88 2.95 17.25
C VAL A 244 11.46 3.12 18.65
N SER A 245 10.60 3.07 19.66
CA SER A 245 11.06 3.09 21.06
C SER A 245 11.80 1.81 21.41
N ARG A 246 12.75 1.90 22.36
CA ARG A 246 13.46 0.73 22.88
C ARG A 246 12.50 -0.34 23.39
N ALA A 247 11.45 0.06 24.11
CA ALA A 247 10.44 -0.87 24.61
C ALA A 247 9.70 -1.62 23.49
N ARG A 248 9.34 -0.94 22.39
CA ARG A 248 8.71 -1.57 21.22
C ARG A 248 9.65 -2.55 20.55
N MET A 249 10.92 -2.17 20.39
CA MET A 249 11.94 -3.04 19.80
C MET A 249 12.21 -4.28 20.66
N GLU A 250 12.34 -4.14 21.98
CA GLU A 250 12.48 -5.29 22.88
C GLU A 250 11.26 -6.21 22.80
N GLN A 251 10.06 -5.65 22.80
CA GLN A 251 8.82 -6.41 22.68
C GLN A 251 8.76 -7.21 21.36
N TRP A 252 9.14 -6.60 20.24
CA TRP A 252 9.25 -7.28 18.94
C TRP A 252 10.28 -8.42 18.98
N LYS A 253 11.47 -8.19 19.56
CA LYS A 253 12.52 -9.22 19.72
C LYS A 253 12.04 -10.38 20.60
N THR A 254 11.31 -10.09 21.68
CA THR A 254 10.71 -11.12 22.56
C THR A 254 9.73 -11.99 21.79
N ILE A 255 8.84 -11.39 20.98
CA ILE A 255 7.88 -12.14 20.17
C ILE A 255 8.60 -13.10 19.22
N ILE A 256 9.65 -12.64 18.52
CA ILE A 256 10.42 -13.50 17.63
C ILE A 256 11.07 -14.66 18.39
N ARG A 257 11.76 -14.36 19.50
CA ARG A 257 12.50 -15.37 20.30
C ARG A 257 11.58 -16.42 20.92
N GLU A 258 10.43 -16.02 21.45
CA GLU A 258 9.48 -16.95 22.09
C GLU A 258 8.72 -17.82 21.07
N ASN A 259 8.69 -17.44 19.79
CA ASN A 259 7.96 -18.16 18.74
C ASN A 259 8.86 -18.83 17.70
N GLY A 260 10.04 -19.30 18.11
CA GLY A 260 10.91 -20.14 17.27
C GLY A 260 11.87 -19.37 16.35
N GLY A 261 12.06 -18.07 16.58
CA GLY A 261 13.04 -17.25 15.88
C GLY A 261 12.63 -16.90 14.44
N MET A 262 13.64 -16.61 13.62
CA MET A 262 13.45 -16.12 12.26
C MET A 262 13.18 -17.21 11.21
N ASP A 263 13.25 -18.50 11.59
CA ASP A 263 13.04 -19.61 10.65
C ASP A 263 11.63 -19.62 10.04
N GLY A 264 10.60 -19.37 10.85
CA GLY A 264 9.22 -19.30 10.38
C GLY A 264 8.97 -18.16 9.39
N PRO A 265 9.26 -16.89 9.75
CA PRO A 265 9.07 -15.75 8.85
C PRO A 265 9.86 -15.90 7.53
N LEU A 266 11.08 -16.45 7.58
CA LEU A 266 11.92 -16.59 6.37
C LEU A 266 11.37 -17.60 5.36
N ARG A 267 10.46 -18.51 5.75
CA ARG A 267 9.82 -19.44 4.81
C ARG A 267 8.98 -18.75 3.75
N TRP A 268 8.55 -17.51 3.98
CA TRP A 268 7.92 -16.67 2.96
C TRP A 268 8.87 -16.42 1.79
N TYR A 269 10.10 -15.98 2.06
CA TYR A 269 11.13 -15.79 1.03
C TYR A 269 11.48 -17.10 0.35
N LYS A 270 11.66 -18.18 1.13
CA LYS A 270 11.99 -19.50 0.59
C LYS A 270 10.90 -20.02 -0.35
N ALA A 271 9.62 -19.85 0.00
CA ALA A 271 8.52 -20.26 -0.86
C ALA A 271 8.39 -19.38 -2.11
N MET A 272 8.57 -18.06 -1.99
CA MET A 272 8.57 -17.16 -3.15
C MET A 272 9.69 -17.53 -4.14
N ILE A 273 10.93 -17.65 -3.64
CA ILE A 273 12.11 -17.92 -4.47
C ILE A 273 12.08 -19.32 -5.07
N ALA A 274 11.53 -20.31 -4.36
CA ALA A 274 11.28 -21.65 -4.90
C ALA A 274 10.15 -21.70 -5.96
N GLY A 275 9.50 -20.57 -6.26
CA GLY A 275 8.46 -20.49 -7.29
C GLY A 275 7.14 -21.14 -6.87
N VAL A 276 6.86 -21.29 -5.57
CA VAL A 276 5.60 -21.90 -5.07
C VAL A 276 4.36 -21.17 -5.61
N ASN A 277 4.47 -19.85 -5.82
CA ASN A 277 3.37 -19.04 -6.33
C ASN A 277 3.19 -19.16 -7.86
N ASN A 278 4.24 -19.54 -8.62
CA ASN A 278 4.27 -19.45 -10.08
C ASN A 278 3.07 -20.11 -10.78
N PRO A 279 2.65 -21.35 -10.45
CA PRO A 279 1.52 -21.98 -11.12
C PRO A 279 0.21 -21.19 -10.95
N THR A 280 0.01 -20.56 -9.78
CA THR A 280 -1.17 -19.75 -9.52
C THR A 280 -1.08 -18.40 -10.23
N GLU A 281 0.10 -17.77 -10.23
CA GLU A 281 0.32 -16.51 -10.94
C GLU A 281 0.08 -16.65 -12.45
N GLU A 282 0.55 -17.74 -13.05
CA GLU A 282 0.36 -18.06 -14.46
C GLU A 282 -1.11 -18.33 -14.80
N ALA A 283 -1.82 -19.08 -13.95
CA ALA A 283 -3.25 -19.32 -14.13
C ALA A 283 -4.06 -18.01 -14.10
N HIS A 284 -3.78 -17.13 -13.14
CA HIS A 284 -4.46 -15.83 -13.05
C HIS A 284 -4.12 -14.90 -14.23
N ALA A 285 -2.89 -14.99 -14.77
CA ALA A 285 -2.50 -14.23 -15.95
C ALA A 285 -3.23 -14.69 -17.22
N GLN A 286 -3.44 -15.99 -17.38
CA GLN A 286 -4.10 -16.60 -18.54
C GLN A 286 -5.61 -16.41 -18.54
N GLU A 287 -6.24 -16.47 -17.36
CA GLU A 287 -7.70 -16.31 -17.23
C GLU A 287 -8.19 -14.91 -17.61
N GLY A 288 -7.28 -13.95 -17.83
CA GLY A 288 -7.64 -12.55 -18.08
C GLY A 288 -8.54 -11.98 -16.96
N ASN A 289 -8.51 -12.63 -15.79
CA ASN A 289 -9.46 -12.39 -14.72
C ASN A 289 -9.45 -10.92 -14.41
N ASN A 290 -10.64 -10.32 -14.64
CA ASN A 290 -10.99 -8.93 -14.38
C ASN A 290 -10.02 -8.35 -13.37
N VAL A 291 -9.12 -7.48 -13.84
CA VAL A 291 -8.35 -6.62 -12.97
C VAL A 291 -9.40 -5.91 -12.13
N TYR A 292 -9.58 -6.36 -10.88
CA TYR A 292 -10.48 -5.71 -9.95
C TYR A 292 -9.80 -4.39 -9.63
N TYR A 293 -10.17 -3.37 -10.40
CA TYR A 293 -9.68 -2.01 -10.24
C TYR A 293 -10.32 -1.46 -8.97
N PHE A 294 -9.68 -1.70 -7.84
CA PHE A 294 -9.99 -1.00 -6.59
C PHE A 294 -9.73 0.48 -6.81
N ASP A 295 -10.58 1.34 -6.24
CA ASP A 295 -10.27 2.76 -6.07
C ASP A 295 -8.97 2.87 -5.27
N LEU A 296 -7.86 2.90 -6.01
CA LEU A 296 -6.53 2.76 -5.47
C LEU A 296 -6.12 4.11 -4.90
N LEU A 297 -6.52 4.39 -3.65
CA LEU A 297 -5.90 5.43 -2.85
C LEU A 297 -4.49 4.94 -2.46
N SER A 298 -3.52 5.15 -3.36
CA SER A 298 -2.11 5.12 -2.95
C SER A 298 -1.84 6.38 -2.13
N CYS A 299 -2.12 6.31 -0.82
CA CYS A 299 -1.54 7.23 0.14
C CYS A 299 -0.16 6.68 0.49
N TYR A 300 0.87 7.22 -0.15
CA TYR A 300 2.25 7.04 0.30
C TYR A 300 2.38 7.75 1.67
N CYS A 301 2.10 7.03 2.75
CA CYS A 301 2.48 7.43 4.11
C CYS A 301 3.97 7.10 4.33
N GLY A 302 4.82 7.60 3.43
CA GLY A 302 6.23 7.81 3.71
C GLY A 302 6.36 9.16 4.38
N ASP A 303 7.20 9.23 5.41
CA ASP A 303 7.63 10.45 6.07
C ASP A 303 7.66 11.61 5.07
N ALA A 304 6.91 12.67 5.37
CA ALA A 304 6.90 13.92 4.62
C ALA A 304 8.25 14.61 4.83
N ARG A 305 9.36 13.91 4.56
CA ARG A 305 10.78 14.27 4.60
C ARG A 305 11.53 13.97 3.31
N HIS A 306 10.92 13.24 2.36
CA HIS A 306 11.51 12.98 1.03
C HIS A 306 10.65 13.35 -0.19
N LEU A 307 9.47 13.95 -0.01
CA LEU A 307 8.90 14.79 -1.07
C LEU A 307 9.85 15.98 -1.31
N SER A 308 10.16 16.30 -2.57
CA SER A 308 10.79 17.58 -2.91
C SER A 308 10.03 18.71 -2.22
N SER A 309 10.71 19.80 -1.85
CA SER A 309 10.12 20.92 -1.10
C SER A 309 8.78 21.40 -1.68
N CYS A 310 8.59 21.24 -2.99
CA CYS A 310 7.36 21.55 -3.72
C CYS A 310 6.18 20.61 -3.37
N GLY A 311 6.34 19.29 -3.41
CA GLY A 311 5.23 18.34 -3.19
C GLY A 311 4.70 18.33 -1.75
N ARG A 312 5.56 18.66 -0.79
CA ARG A 312 5.22 18.69 0.63
C ARG A 312 4.45 19.93 1.06
N GLN A 313 4.70 21.07 0.40
CA GLN A 313 3.88 22.27 0.58
C GLN A 313 2.50 22.07 -0.04
N ILE A 314 2.40 21.48 -1.25
CA ILE A 314 1.17 21.35 -2.05
C ILE A 314 0.01 20.64 -1.30
N LEU A 315 0.25 19.52 -0.62
CA LEU A 315 -0.83 18.72 -0.03
C LEU A 315 -1.32 19.18 1.36
N ILE A 316 -0.43 19.72 2.21
CA ILE A 316 -0.76 20.03 3.62
C ILE A 316 -1.17 21.49 3.82
N ARG A 317 -0.71 22.43 2.98
CA ARG A 317 -1.10 23.85 3.07
C ARG A 317 -2.30 24.22 2.21
N TRP A 318 -2.59 23.47 1.14
CA TRP A 318 -3.36 24.04 0.03
C TRP A 318 -4.62 23.30 -0.43
N CYS A 319 -4.90 22.08 0.06
CA CYS A 319 -6.16 21.38 -0.22
C CYS A 319 -6.87 21.08 1.11
N TRP A 320 -8.07 21.61 1.31
CA TRP A 320 -8.85 21.35 2.52
C TRP A 320 -9.30 19.89 2.55
N LYS A 321 -9.45 19.31 3.76
CA LYS A 321 -9.87 17.91 3.97
C LYS A 321 -11.16 17.52 3.22
N ARG A 322 -12.07 18.46 2.99
CA ARG A 322 -13.33 18.23 2.25
C ARG A 322 -13.21 18.40 0.74
N THR A 323 -12.20 19.12 0.26
CA THR A 323 -12.02 19.43 -1.16
C THR A 323 -11.87 18.16 -1.97
N LEU A 324 -10.92 17.30 -1.62
CA LEU A 324 -10.71 16.03 -2.31
C LEU A 324 -11.96 15.15 -2.32
N LYS A 325 -12.64 15.04 -1.16
CA LYS A 325 -13.87 14.25 -1.03
C LYS A 325 -14.99 14.79 -1.94
N ARG A 326 -15.13 16.11 -2.07
CA ARG A 326 -16.15 16.71 -2.94
C ARG A 326 -15.79 16.57 -4.42
N THR A 327 -14.54 16.74 -4.81
CA THR A 327 -14.09 16.46 -6.19
C THR A 327 -14.31 14.99 -6.57
N ILE A 328 -14.09 14.06 -5.65
CA ILE A 328 -14.40 12.64 -5.89
C ILE A 328 -15.91 12.43 -5.99
N SER A 329 -16.69 13.10 -5.14
CA SER A 329 -18.15 12.99 -5.12
C SER A 329 -18.79 13.47 -6.42
N THR A 330 -18.19 14.45 -7.12
CA THR A 330 -18.67 14.87 -8.46
C THR A 330 -18.48 13.79 -9.52
N ILE A 331 -17.41 12.98 -9.41
CA ILE A 331 -17.23 11.81 -10.28
C ILE A 331 -18.17 10.69 -9.85
N ALA A 332 -18.25 10.39 -8.56
CA ALA A 332 -19.06 9.28 -8.05
C ALA A 332 -20.58 9.49 -8.25
N GLY A 333 -21.02 10.75 -8.27
CA GLY A 333 -22.43 11.12 -8.44
C GLY A 333 -22.99 10.93 -9.84
N ASP A 334 -22.14 10.81 -10.87
CA ASP A 334 -22.58 10.64 -12.26
C ASP A 334 -21.79 9.52 -12.97
N PRO A 335 -22.41 8.37 -13.28
CA PRO A 335 -21.77 7.26 -13.99
C PRO A 335 -21.19 7.61 -15.37
N ALA A 336 -21.55 8.72 -16.01
CA ALA A 336 -20.95 9.14 -17.28
C ALA A 336 -19.66 9.97 -17.12
N VAL A 337 -19.34 10.43 -15.90
CA VAL A 337 -18.19 11.29 -15.64
C VAL A 337 -16.93 10.45 -15.34
N GLY A 338 -15.89 10.64 -16.15
CA GLY A 338 -14.59 10.00 -16.01
C GLY A 338 -13.51 10.88 -15.37
N GLY A 339 -13.75 12.19 -15.20
CA GLY A 339 -12.79 13.10 -14.59
C GLY A 339 -13.43 14.30 -13.91
N ALA A 340 -12.81 14.79 -12.83
CA ALA A 340 -13.19 16.04 -12.19
C ALA A 340 -11.98 16.84 -11.70
N SER A 341 -12.11 18.16 -11.58
CA SER A 341 -11.14 19.03 -10.90
C SER A 341 -11.84 20.02 -9.99
N SER A 342 -11.16 20.44 -8.93
CA SER A 342 -11.63 21.55 -8.09
C SER A 342 -11.29 22.90 -8.71
N GLY A 343 -12.03 23.92 -8.30
CA GLY A 343 -11.64 25.31 -8.50
C GLY A 343 -10.30 25.63 -7.82
N LEU A 344 -9.53 26.51 -8.44
CA LEU A 344 -8.19 26.88 -7.99
C LEU A 344 -8.09 28.37 -7.71
N ALA A 345 -7.73 28.72 -6.47
CA ALA A 345 -7.40 30.09 -6.09
C ALA A 345 -5.89 30.27 -5.87
N VAL A 346 -5.40 31.49 -6.03
CA VAL A 346 -4.00 31.84 -5.74
C VAL A 346 -3.93 32.43 -4.34
N TYR A 347 -3.21 31.78 -3.44
CA TYR A 347 -3.12 32.21 -2.04
C TYR A 347 -2.34 33.50 -1.86
N ASN A 348 -1.17 33.59 -2.50
CA ASN A 348 -0.33 34.78 -2.45
C ASN A 348 -0.75 35.82 -3.51
N GLY A 349 -2.03 35.82 -3.86
CA GLY A 349 -2.60 36.63 -4.92
C GLY A 349 -2.40 38.11 -4.68
N ASP A 350 -2.34 38.55 -3.42
CA ASP A 350 -2.22 39.97 -3.06
C ASP A 350 -0.80 40.42 -2.72
N ASP A 351 0.18 39.50 -2.70
CA ASP A 351 1.54 39.79 -2.24
C ASP A 351 2.31 40.77 -3.14
N MET A 352 2.15 40.67 -4.47
CA MET A 352 2.88 41.45 -5.47
C MET A 352 2.00 41.73 -6.69
N VAL A 353 2.34 42.74 -7.50
CA VAL A 353 1.60 43.03 -8.75
C VAL A 353 1.57 41.83 -9.70
N VAL A 354 2.67 41.08 -9.80
CA VAL A 354 2.76 39.87 -10.65
C VAL A 354 1.88 38.74 -10.12
N THR A 355 1.75 38.59 -8.79
CA THR A 355 0.90 37.54 -8.21
C THR A 355 -0.58 37.91 -8.33
N ARG A 356 -0.93 39.21 -8.24
CA ARG A 356 -2.28 39.73 -8.53
C ARG A 356 -2.70 39.50 -9.97
N LEU A 357 -1.78 39.75 -10.91
CA LEU A 357 -2.00 39.46 -12.33
C LEU A 357 -2.24 37.96 -12.54
N ALA A 358 -1.38 37.11 -11.97
CA ALA A 358 -1.52 35.67 -12.07
C ALA A 358 -2.83 35.15 -11.45
N ALA A 359 -3.24 35.69 -10.30
CA ALA A 359 -4.52 35.38 -9.66
C ALA A 359 -5.71 35.77 -10.55
N THR A 360 -5.64 36.94 -11.20
CA THR A 360 -6.67 37.40 -12.14
C THR A 360 -6.76 36.51 -13.37
N VAL A 361 -5.61 36.09 -13.93
CA VAL A 361 -5.55 35.14 -15.05
C VAL A 361 -6.16 33.80 -14.65
N TYR A 362 -5.78 33.24 -13.49
CA TYR A 362 -6.31 31.96 -13.01
C TYR A 362 -7.81 32.04 -12.75
N TRP A 363 -8.29 33.14 -12.18
CA TRP A 363 -9.72 33.33 -11.97
C TRP A 363 -10.48 33.41 -13.31
N THR A 364 -9.96 34.17 -14.27
CA THR A 364 -10.58 34.32 -15.59
C THR A 364 -10.58 32.98 -16.35
N GLU A 365 -9.44 32.33 -16.45
CA GLU A 365 -9.32 31.06 -17.18
C GLU A 365 -10.13 29.97 -16.50
N LEU A 366 -9.97 29.77 -15.19
CA LEU A 366 -10.58 28.62 -14.52
C LEU A 366 -12.06 28.85 -14.20
N TYR A 367 -12.42 29.99 -13.61
CA TYR A 367 -13.79 30.21 -13.17
C TYR A 367 -14.70 30.74 -14.27
N LEU A 368 -14.22 31.61 -15.17
CA LEU A 368 -15.08 32.08 -16.26
C LEU A 368 -15.09 31.11 -17.43
N THR A 369 -13.93 30.64 -17.90
CA THR A 369 -13.91 29.82 -19.12
C THR A 369 -14.19 28.34 -18.86
N ARG A 370 -13.72 27.73 -17.76
CA ARG A 370 -13.93 26.28 -17.52
C ARG A 370 -15.26 25.93 -16.85
N SER A 371 -15.90 26.87 -16.16
CA SER A 371 -17.25 26.64 -15.64
C SER A 371 -18.29 26.45 -16.75
N THR A 372 -18.05 26.98 -17.96
CA THR A 372 -19.00 26.85 -19.08
C THR A 372 -18.99 25.44 -19.71
N PRO A 373 -17.85 24.85 -20.12
CA PRO A 373 -17.79 23.45 -20.57
C PRO A 373 -18.21 22.45 -19.49
N ALA A 374 -17.97 22.76 -18.21
CA ALA A 374 -18.31 21.89 -17.09
C ALA A 374 -19.81 21.63 -16.96
N CYS A 375 -20.68 22.59 -17.32
CA CYS A 375 -22.13 22.36 -17.39
C CYS A 375 -22.53 21.28 -18.41
N THR A 376 -21.66 20.99 -19.37
CA THR A 376 -21.85 19.96 -20.40
C THR A 376 -20.90 18.78 -20.23
N ALA A 377 -20.16 18.72 -19.12
CA ALA A 377 -19.11 17.73 -18.87
C ALA A 377 -18.07 17.62 -20.00
N THR A 378 -17.71 18.73 -20.64
CA THR A 378 -16.73 18.79 -21.74
C THR A 378 -15.45 19.53 -21.36
N SER A 379 -15.12 19.61 -20.07
CA SER A 379 -13.90 20.28 -19.63
C SER A 379 -12.67 19.57 -20.19
N ASP A 380 -11.94 20.23 -21.08
CA ASP A 380 -10.81 19.69 -21.83
C ASP A 380 -9.48 19.74 -21.04
N CYS A 381 -9.45 20.45 -19.92
CA CYS A 381 -8.30 20.57 -19.03
C CYS A 381 -8.72 20.58 -17.57
N GLN A 382 -8.15 19.68 -16.77
CA GLN A 382 -8.38 19.61 -15.32
C GLN A 382 -7.30 20.38 -14.57
N SER A 383 -7.68 21.46 -13.89
CA SER A 383 -6.72 22.34 -13.22
C SER A 383 -6.35 21.85 -11.83
N GLY A 384 -5.04 21.80 -11.56
CA GLY A 384 -4.52 21.93 -10.20
C GLY A 384 -4.38 20.62 -9.41
N PRO A 385 -3.94 20.73 -8.14
CA PRO A 385 -3.45 19.60 -7.36
C PRO A 385 -4.55 18.70 -6.78
N CYS A 386 -5.83 19.06 -6.96
CA CYS A 386 -6.97 18.24 -6.55
C CYS A 386 -7.82 17.87 -7.76
N THR A 387 -7.16 17.28 -8.75
CA THR A 387 -7.73 16.60 -9.92
C THR A 387 -7.95 15.13 -9.62
N ALA A 388 -9.09 14.58 -10.05
CA ALA A 388 -9.45 13.18 -9.88
C ALA A 388 -9.89 12.57 -11.22
N PHE A 389 -9.63 11.28 -11.36
CA PHE A 389 -9.99 10.50 -12.54
C PHE A 389 -10.66 9.21 -12.10
N ARG A 390 -11.69 8.80 -12.84
CA ARG A 390 -12.31 7.49 -12.65
C ARG A 390 -11.41 6.43 -13.24
N LEU A 391 -11.10 5.42 -12.45
CA LEU A 391 -10.17 4.37 -12.84
C LEU A 391 -10.67 3.54 -14.03
N SER A 392 -11.98 3.25 -14.09
CA SER A 392 -12.60 2.56 -15.25
C SER A 392 -12.56 3.40 -16.54
N ALA A 393 -12.43 4.71 -16.42
CA ALA A 393 -12.27 5.60 -17.57
C ALA A 393 -10.81 5.66 -18.04
N LEU A 394 -9.86 5.58 -17.10
CA LEU A 394 -8.42 5.61 -17.39
C LEU A 394 -7.87 4.31 -18.00
N SER A 395 -8.45 3.15 -17.67
CA SER A 395 -7.90 1.85 -18.05
C SER A 395 -7.66 1.69 -19.56
N ALA A 396 -8.56 2.23 -20.38
CA ALA A 396 -8.46 2.18 -21.85
C ALA A 396 -7.43 3.15 -22.44
N ILE A 397 -7.05 4.21 -21.72
CA ILE A 397 -6.27 5.33 -22.27
C ILE A 397 -4.87 5.46 -21.65
N LEU A 398 -4.68 5.02 -20.40
CA LEU A 398 -3.51 5.35 -19.60
C LEU A 398 -2.23 4.73 -20.16
N MET A 399 -2.26 3.44 -20.50
CA MET A 399 -1.08 2.75 -21.03
C MET A 399 -0.68 3.25 -22.43
N PRO A 400 -1.62 3.39 -23.40
CA PRO A 400 -1.31 4.03 -24.69
C PRO A 400 -0.76 5.45 -24.53
N TRP A 401 -1.38 6.26 -23.68
CA TRP A 401 -0.93 7.63 -23.41
C TRP A 401 0.47 7.67 -22.77
N TYR A 402 0.76 6.79 -21.80
CA TYR A 402 2.06 6.78 -21.13
C TYR A 402 3.21 6.23 -22.00
N MET A 403 2.89 5.36 -22.96
CA MET A 403 3.85 4.76 -23.89
C MET A 403 4.01 5.55 -25.20
N GLN A 404 3.27 6.65 -25.37
CA GLN A 404 3.25 7.40 -26.62
C GLN A 404 4.63 7.93 -27.01
N LYS A 405 4.89 7.95 -28.32
CA LYS A 405 6.09 8.54 -28.92
C LYS A 405 5.70 9.56 -29.98
N VAL A 406 6.34 10.72 -29.96
CA VAL A 406 6.19 11.74 -30.99
C VAL A 406 7.54 11.90 -31.69
N PHE A 407 7.55 11.75 -33.01
CA PHE A 407 8.78 11.71 -33.82
C PHE A 407 9.84 10.71 -33.28
N GLY A 408 9.38 9.53 -32.86
CA GLY A 408 10.23 8.46 -32.32
C GLY A 408 10.77 8.70 -30.90
N LYS A 409 10.53 9.87 -30.30
CA LYS A 409 10.94 10.19 -28.94
C LYS A 409 9.79 9.94 -27.98
N ARG A 410 10.10 9.29 -26.85
CA ARG A 410 9.14 9.15 -25.75
C ARG A 410 8.86 10.52 -25.16
N MET A 411 7.58 10.83 -24.97
CA MET A 411 7.18 12.07 -24.31
C MET A 411 7.63 12.03 -22.85
N ILE A 412 8.39 13.04 -22.43
CA ILE A 412 8.89 13.18 -21.05
C ILE A 412 7.83 13.88 -20.18
N VAL A 413 6.95 14.66 -20.81
CA VAL A 413 5.90 15.43 -20.14
C VAL A 413 4.58 14.70 -20.30
N ASN A 414 4.06 14.24 -19.17
CA ASN A 414 2.72 13.71 -19.01
C ASN A 414 1.76 14.92 -18.91
N GLU A 415 1.24 15.36 -20.05
CA GLU A 415 0.38 16.54 -20.15
C GLU A 415 -1.07 16.16 -19.82
N ASP A 416 -1.63 16.86 -18.82
CA ASP A 416 -2.93 16.57 -18.22
C ASP A 416 -4.09 16.87 -19.17
N ARG A 417 -4.03 17.92 -19.97
CA ARG A 417 -5.03 18.23 -21.02
C ARG A 417 -5.13 17.12 -22.06
N HIS A 418 -4.02 16.50 -22.47
CA HIS A 418 -4.05 15.39 -23.43
C HIS A 418 -4.68 14.14 -22.81
N LEU A 419 -4.39 13.86 -21.53
CA LEU A 419 -5.04 12.78 -20.81
C LEU A 419 -6.56 13.03 -20.67
N THR A 420 -6.95 14.25 -20.31
CA THR A 420 -8.35 14.70 -20.24
C THR A 420 -9.05 14.62 -21.60
N THR A 421 -8.39 15.02 -22.68
CA THR A 421 -8.91 14.93 -24.05
C THR A 421 -9.17 13.47 -24.43
N ASN A 422 -8.28 12.55 -24.08
CA ASN A 422 -8.48 11.13 -24.36
C ASN A 422 -9.70 10.54 -23.61
N LEU A 423 -10.01 11.04 -22.41
CA LEU A 423 -11.27 10.68 -21.73
C LEU A 423 -12.49 11.14 -22.51
N LEU A 424 -12.51 12.40 -22.94
CA LEU A 424 -13.59 12.98 -23.73
C LEU A 424 -13.79 12.22 -25.05
N VAL A 425 -12.69 11.86 -25.74
CA VAL A 425 -12.73 11.06 -26.97
C VAL A 425 -13.30 9.66 -26.74
N CYS A 426 -13.03 9.06 -25.58
CA CYS A 426 -13.61 7.79 -25.17
C CYS A 426 -15.07 7.91 -24.67
N GLY A 427 -15.70 9.09 -24.77
CA GLY A 427 -17.09 9.32 -24.41
C GLY A 427 -17.32 9.58 -22.91
N TRP A 428 -16.26 9.80 -22.13
CA TRP A 428 -16.38 10.14 -20.72
C TRP A 428 -16.57 11.64 -20.53
N GLY A 429 -17.49 12.02 -19.65
CA GLY A 429 -17.63 13.40 -19.21
C GLY A 429 -16.48 13.82 -18.29
N VAL A 430 -16.08 15.09 -18.38
CA VAL A 430 -15.12 15.70 -17.48
C VAL A 430 -15.69 17.00 -16.93
N VAL A 431 -15.69 17.14 -15.60
CA VAL A 431 -16.35 18.25 -14.90
C VAL A 431 -15.39 19.13 -14.12
N PHE A 432 -15.77 20.38 -13.90
CA PHE A 432 -15.09 21.33 -13.04
C PHE A 432 -16.01 21.68 -11.86
N ALA A 433 -15.61 21.30 -10.66
CA ALA A 433 -16.34 21.55 -9.42
C ALA A 433 -16.02 22.96 -8.91
N SER A 434 -16.71 23.96 -9.45
CA SER A 434 -16.49 25.38 -9.14
C SER A 434 -16.80 25.75 -7.68
N ASP A 435 -17.63 24.97 -7.00
CA ASP A 435 -18.00 25.10 -5.58
C ASP A 435 -17.03 24.39 -4.62
N VAL A 436 -15.98 23.78 -5.17
CA VAL A 436 -14.92 23.06 -4.44
C VAL A 436 -13.61 23.79 -4.66
N LEU A 437 -12.96 24.23 -3.58
CA LEU A 437 -11.78 25.09 -3.69
C LEU A 437 -10.50 24.36 -3.29
N THR A 438 -9.46 24.57 -4.09
CA THR A 438 -8.06 24.31 -3.80
C THR A 438 -7.30 25.61 -3.97
N VAL A 439 -6.22 25.79 -3.24
CA VAL A 439 -5.35 26.95 -3.41
C VAL A 439 -3.99 26.52 -3.98
N ALA A 440 -3.28 27.46 -4.58
CA ALA A 440 -1.90 27.28 -5.01
C ALA A 440 -1.12 28.57 -4.82
N GLU A 441 0.20 28.47 -4.91
CA GLU A 441 1.11 29.59 -4.82
C GLU A 441 1.64 29.91 -6.21
N THR A 442 1.70 31.19 -6.57
CA THR A 442 2.24 31.65 -7.84
C THR A 442 3.58 32.36 -7.64
N PRO A 443 4.51 32.36 -8.60
CA PRO A 443 5.80 33.02 -8.41
C PRO A 443 5.68 34.52 -8.15
N THR A 444 6.44 35.00 -7.15
CA THR A 444 6.47 36.42 -6.76
C THR A 444 7.35 37.31 -7.63
N THR A 445 8.03 36.75 -8.65
CA THR A 445 8.89 37.50 -9.56
C THR A 445 8.50 37.26 -11.02
N VAL A 446 8.59 38.31 -11.85
CA VAL A 446 8.24 38.26 -13.29
C VAL A 446 9.05 37.18 -14.02
N THR A 447 10.35 37.06 -13.75
CA THR A 447 11.19 36.03 -14.39
C THR A 447 10.74 34.61 -14.06
N ARG A 448 10.35 34.34 -12.81
CA ARG A 448 9.86 33.01 -12.42
C ARG A 448 8.46 32.76 -12.97
N TRP A 449 7.61 33.78 -12.99
CA TRP A 449 6.28 33.70 -13.61
C TRP A 449 6.39 33.42 -15.12
N LEU A 450 7.24 34.15 -15.86
CA LEU A 450 7.49 33.88 -17.29
C LEU A 450 8.02 32.47 -17.53
N ARG A 451 8.95 31.98 -16.70
CA ARG A 451 9.42 30.58 -16.78
C ARG A 451 8.33 29.56 -16.51
N GLN A 452 7.34 29.89 -15.68
CA GLN A 452 6.17 29.05 -15.45
C GLN A 452 5.27 29.01 -16.67
N GLN A 453 5.08 30.13 -17.39
CA GLN A 453 4.23 30.20 -18.59
C GLN A 453 4.83 29.54 -19.84
N ILE A 454 6.16 29.33 -19.87
CA ILE A 454 6.86 28.66 -20.98
C ILE A 454 6.81 27.13 -20.84
N ARG A 455 6.52 26.62 -19.65
CA ARG A 455 6.27 25.20 -19.40
C ARG A 455 4.85 24.86 -19.81
#